data_AF-A0A392TFD7-F1
#
_entry.id   AF-A0A392TFD7-F1
#
_cell.length_a   1.000
_cell.length_b   1.000
_cell.length_c   1.000
_cell.angle_alpha   90.00
_cell.angle_beta   90.00
_cell.angle_gamma   90.00
#
_symmetry.space_group_name_H-M   'P 1'
#
loop_
_entity.id
_entity.type
_entity.pdbx_description
1 polymer ?
#
loop_
_entity_poly.entity_id
_entity_poly.type
_entity_poly.pdbx_seq_one_letter_code
_entity_poly.pdbx_strand_id
1 'polypeptide(L)'
;KTPVNVNDWTRVEALNDSLENKPVLIRGRAQAIRPVGKKMAFLVIRENGFTVQCLVQAQPDLVSPQMVKFAAALSRESIVDVEGVVSIP
;
A
#
# COMPACT_ATOMS: atom_id res chain seq x y z
N LYS A 1 16.54 -7.44 -3.35
CA LYS A 1 15.21 -7.31 -2.72
C LYS A 1 14.73 -8.73 -2.46
N THR A 2 14.57 -9.12 -1.20
CA THR A 2 13.97 -10.42 -0.89
C THR A 2 12.49 -10.31 -1.25
N PRO A 3 11.99 -11.07 -2.23
CA PRO A 3 10.58 -11.00 -2.60
C PRO A 3 9.74 -11.41 -1.39
N VAL A 4 8.70 -10.63 -1.06
CA VAL A 4 7.68 -11.11 -0.12
C VAL A 4 7.12 -12.41 -0.68
N ASN A 5 7.02 -13.44 0.16
CA ASN A 5 6.41 -14.68 -0.26
C ASN A 5 4.95 -14.40 -0.64
N VAL A 6 4.60 -14.60 -1.91
CA VAL A 6 3.25 -14.34 -2.45
C VAL A 6 2.14 -15.16 -1.78
N ASN A 7 2.50 -16.15 -0.95
CA ASN A 7 1.56 -16.94 -0.17
C ASN A 7 1.37 -16.43 1.27
N ASP A 8 2.16 -15.45 1.72
CA ASP A 8 2.13 -14.95 3.10
C ASP A 8 1.38 -13.62 3.19
N TRP A 9 0.07 -13.74 3.42
CA TRP A 9 -0.84 -12.60 3.52
C TRP A 9 -0.90 -12.07 4.95
N THR A 10 -0.63 -10.77 5.09
CA THR A 10 -0.83 -10.05 6.35
C THR A 10 -2.20 -9.39 6.34
N ARG A 11 -2.97 -9.59 7.39
CA ARG A 11 -4.25 -8.87 7.58
C ARG A 11 -3.97 -7.43 7.96
N VAL A 12 -4.81 -6.50 7.50
CA VAL A 12 -4.71 -5.08 7.87
C VAL A 12 -4.82 -4.89 9.40
N GLU A 13 -5.65 -5.69 10.07
CA GLU A 13 -5.80 -5.67 11.54
C GLU A 13 -4.49 -6.04 12.28
N ALA A 14 -3.61 -6.79 11.63
CA ALA A 14 -2.37 -7.29 12.23
C ALA A 14 -1.19 -6.33 12.02
N LEU A 15 -1.38 -5.22 11.30
CA LEU A 15 -0.34 -4.20 11.11
C LEU A 15 -0.12 -3.42 12.41
N ASN A 16 0.99 -3.71 13.07
CA ASN A 16 1.41 -3.09 14.33
C ASN A 16 2.93 -2.93 14.39
N ASP A 17 3.43 -2.31 15.45
CA ASP A 17 4.84 -1.95 15.65
C ASP A 17 5.80 -3.16 15.56
N SER A 18 5.35 -4.38 15.85
CA SER A 18 6.20 -5.58 15.73
C SER A 18 6.56 -5.94 14.29
N LEU A 19 5.88 -5.33 13.32
CA LEU A 19 6.11 -5.49 11.89
C LEU A 19 6.92 -4.35 11.27
N GLU A 20 7.40 -3.39 12.06
CA GLU A 20 8.22 -2.27 11.57
C GLU A 20 9.39 -2.77 10.68
N ASN A 21 9.61 -2.08 9.56
CA ASN A 21 10.63 -2.39 8.56
C ASN A 21 10.53 -3.77 7.90
N LYS A 22 9.47 -4.53 8.18
CA LYS A 22 9.21 -5.81 7.51
C LYS A 22 8.38 -5.60 6.25
N PRO A 23 8.70 -6.34 5.17
CA PRO A 23 7.90 -6.30 3.97
C PRO A 23 6.67 -7.19 4.18
N VAL A 24 5.50 -6.68 3.79
CA VAL A 24 4.19 -7.33 3.99
C VAL A 24 3.41 -7.32 2.67
N LEU A 25 2.55 -8.31 2.51
CA LEU A 25 1.58 -8.37 1.42
C LEU A 25 0.17 -8.31 2.03
N ILE A 26 -0.59 -7.29 1.66
CA ILE A 26 -1.96 -7.10 2.14
C ILE A 26 -2.95 -7.10 0.97
N ARG A 27 -4.19 -7.51 1.24
CA ARG A 27 -5.32 -7.37 0.31
C ARG A 27 -6.41 -6.55 0.97
N GLY A 28 -6.96 -5.59 0.25
CA GLY A 28 -8.07 -4.78 0.75
C GLY A 28 -8.73 -3.93 -0.31
N ARG A 29 -9.68 -3.10 0.11
CA ARG A 29 -10.39 -2.16 -0.76
C ARG A 29 -9.78 -0.77 -0.66
N ALA A 30 -9.53 -0.12 -1.80
CA ALA A 30 -9.08 1.26 -1.86
C ALA A 30 -10.24 2.21 -1.47
N GLN A 31 -10.38 2.50 -0.18
CA GLN A 31 -11.45 3.32 0.38
C GLN A 31 -11.32 4.80 -0.01
N ALA A 32 -10.11 5.33 0.11
CA ALA A 32 -9.79 6.71 -0.25
C ALA A 32 -8.46 6.77 -1.00
N ILE A 33 -8.39 7.63 -2.01
CA ILE A 33 -7.19 7.83 -2.83
C ILE A 33 -6.98 9.34 -2.93
N ARG A 34 -5.79 9.79 -2.55
CA ARG A 34 -5.41 11.20 -2.55
C ARG A 34 -4.07 11.38 -3.27
N PRO A 35 -4.07 11.82 -4.54
CA PRO A 35 -2.84 12.20 -5.21
C PRO A 35 -2.21 13.44 -4.57
N VAL A 36 -0.88 13.46 -4.48
CA VAL A 36 -0.09 14.61 -4.00
C VAL A 36 1.02 14.91 -5.00
N GLY A 37 0.78 15.88 -5.87
CA GLY A 37 1.68 16.20 -6.98
C GLY A 37 1.78 15.05 -7.99
N LYS A 38 2.93 14.97 -8.69
CA LYS A 38 3.16 13.96 -9.76
C LYS A 38 3.88 12.70 -9.30
N LYS A 39 4.49 12.73 -8.11
CA LYS A 39 5.43 11.71 -7.62
C LYS A 39 4.92 10.97 -6.38
N MET A 40 3.71 11.29 -5.90
CA MET A 40 3.21 10.73 -4.66
C MET A 40 1.68 10.59 -4.67
N ALA A 41 1.17 9.55 -4.01
CA ALA A 41 -0.25 9.36 -3.73
C ALA A 41 -0.42 8.64 -2.39
N PHE A 42 -1.42 9.04 -1.62
CA PHE A 42 -1.87 8.33 -0.43
C PHE A 42 -3.10 7.47 -0.77
N LEU A 43 -3.12 6.25 -0.28
CA LEU A 43 -4.25 5.35 -0.37
C LEU A 43 -4.65 4.91 1.03
N VAL A 44 -5.93 4.85 1.31
CA VAL A 44 -6.47 4.20 2.52
C VAL A 44 -7.00 2.85 2.09
N ILE A 45 -6.38 1.79 2.57
CA ILE A 45 -6.80 0.41 2.30
C ILE A 45 -7.61 -0.10 3.48
N ARG A 46 -8.80 -0.64 3.17
CA ARG A 46 -9.75 -1.16 4.16
C ARG A 46 -9.94 -2.67 4.02
N GLU A 47 -9.90 -3.38 5.14
CA GLU A 47 -10.23 -4.80 5.25
C GLU A 47 -11.05 -5.01 6.53
N ASN A 48 -12.26 -5.60 6.41
CA ASN A 48 -13.11 -5.99 7.55
C ASN A 48 -13.33 -4.93 8.66
N GLY A 49 -13.29 -3.64 8.32
CA GLY A 49 -13.48 -2.53 9.27
C GLY A 49 -12.19 -1.91 9.80
N PHE A 50 -11.04 -2.55 9.57
CA PHE A 50 -9.72 -1.97 9.82
C PHE A 50 -9.21 -1.23 8.58
N THR A 51 -8.38 -0.22 8.81
CA THR A 51 -7.83 0.62 7.75
C THR A 51 -6.36 0.90 7.98
N VAL A 52 -5.59 0.97 6.90
CA VAL A 52 -4.19 1.40 6.91
C VAL A 52 -3.95 2.47 5.86
N GLN A 53 -3.10 3.44 6.16
CA GLN A 53 -2.63 4.44 5.20
C GLN A 53 -1.39 3.91 4.47
N CYS A 54 -1.50 3.81 3.14
CA CYS A 54 -0.40 3.44 2.26
C CYS A 54 0.12 4.69 1.53
N LEU A 55 1.44 4.80 1.42
CA LEU A 55 2.12 5.84 0.66
C LEU A 55 2.75 5.23 -0.59
N VAL A 56 2.33 5.68 -1.77
CA VAL A 56 2.96 5.32 -3.04
C VAL A 56 3.77 6.51 -3.52
N GLN A 57 5.09 6.41 -3.47
CA GLN A 57 6.01 7.48 -3.85
C GLN A 57 6.99 6.98 -4.91
N ALA A 58 7.22 7.80 -5.94
CA ALA A 58 8.17 7.50 -7.00
C ALA A 58 9.58 7.34 -6.41
N GLN A 59 10.17 6.17 -6.62
CA GLN A 59 11.49 5.80 -6.14
C GLN A 59 12.27 5.13 -7.28
N PRO A 60 13.55 5.48 -7.50
CA PRO A 60 14.38 4.82 -8.49
C PRO A 60 14.32 3.30 -8.32
N ASP A 61 14.18 2.56 -9.42
CA ASP A 61 14.22 1.09 -9.48
C ASP A 61 13.13 0.33 -8.69
N LEU A 62 12.11 1.02 -8.15
CA LEU A 62 10.98 0.39 -7.46
C LEU A 62 9.63 0.93 -7.93
N VAL A 63 9.43 2.24 -7.87
CA VAL A 63 8.12 2.87 -8.15
C VAL A 63 8.31 3.94 -9.22
N SER A 64 7.76 3.68 -10.41
CA SER A 64 7.79 4.66 -11.49
C SER A 64 6.73 5.77 -11.29
N PRO A 65 6.92 6.97 -11.86
CA PRO A 65 5.87 8.00 -11.87
C PRO A 65 4.56 7.51 -12.52
N GLN A 66 4.64 6.58 -13.46
CA GLN A 66 3.49 5.93 -14.09
C GLN A 66 2.73 5.04 -13.09
N MET A 67 3.44 4.33 -12.21
CA MET A 67 2.83 3.55 -11.13
C MET A 67 2.10 4.45 -10.13
N VAL A 68 2.69 5.61 -9.77
CA VAL A 68 2.01 6.61 -8.94
C VAL A 68 0.73 7.11 -9.62
N LYS A 69 0.80 7.43 -10.92
CA LYS A 69 -0.38 7.85 -11.70
C LYS A 69 -1.46 6.76 -11.75
N PHE A 70 -1.06 5.51 -11.91
CA PHE A 70 -1.98 4.37 -11.88
C PHE A 70 -2.67 4.25 -10.52
N ALA A 71 -1.90 4.25 -9.42
CA ALA A 71 -2.44 4.16 -8.07
C ALA A 71 -3.39 5.33 -7.74
N ALA A 72 -3.06 6.53 -8.22
CA ALA A 72 -3.90 7.73 -8.08
C ALA A 72 -5.21 7.68 -8.91
N ALA A 73 -5.25 6.88 -9.97
CA ALA A 73 -6.40 6.76 -10.87
C ALA A 73 -7.29 5.55 -10.58
N LEU A 74 -6.98 4.78 -9.52
CA LEU A 74 -7.82 3.67 -9.09
C LEU A 74 -9.23 4.17 -8.73
N SER A 75 -10.23 3.34 -9.04
CA SER A 75 -11.60 3.60 -8.60
C SER A 75 -11.74 3.32 -7.11
N ARG A 76 -12.61 4.08 -6.44
CA ARG A 76 -12.96 3.79 -5.04
C ARG A 76 -13.58 2.39 -4.93
N GLU A 77 -13.25 1.71 -3.84
CA GLU A 77 -13.63 0.31 -3.53
C GLU A 77 -13.03 -0.76 -4.43
N SER A 78 -12.11 -0.42 -5.33
CA SER A 78 -11.28 -1.40 -6.06
C SER A 78 -10.55 -2.31 -5.06
N ILE A 79 -10.59 -3.61 -5.33
CA ILE A 79 -9.82 -4.61 -4.57
C ILE A 79 -8.39 -4.56 -5.09
N VAL A 80 -7.44 -4.34 -4.17
CA VAL A 80 -6.02 -4.21 -4.48
C VAL A 80 -5.19 -5.13 -3.60
N ASP A 81 -4.12 -5.63 -4.20
CA ASP A 81 -3.04 -6.32 -3.51
C ASP A 81 -1.88 -5.35 -3.42
N VAL A 82 -1.36 -5.15 -2.21
CA VAL A 82 -0.33 -4.17 -1.94
C VAL A 82 0.84 -4.85 -1.24
N GLU A 83 1.98 -4.87 -1.92
CA GLU A 83 3.28 -5.18 -1.31
C GLU A 83 3.90 -3.87 -0.83
N GLY A 84 4.38 -3.85 0.41
CA GLY A 84 4.98 -2.65 1.00
C GLY A 84 5.79 -2.96 2.25
N VAL A 85 6.50 -1.96 2.75
CA VAL A 85 7.24 -2.04 4.02
C VAL A 85 6.46 -1.25 5.07
N VAL A 86 6.29 -1.84 6.27
CA VAL A 86 5.63 -1.16 7.37
C VAL A 86 6.54 -0.07 7.93
N SER A 87 6.03 1.15 8.04
CA SER A 87 6.68 2.29 8.68
C SER A 87 5.84 2.74 9.86
N ILE A 88 6.48 2.96 10.99
CA ILE A 88 5.86 3.69 12.10
C ILE A 88 5.84 5.19 11.73
N PRO A 89 4.76 5.93 12.00
CA PRO A 89 4.67 7.37 11.73
C PRO A 89 5.71 8.23 12.47
#